data_AF-A0A662YW71-F1
#
_entry.id   AF-A0A662YW71-F1
#
_cell.length_a   1.000
_cell.length_b   1.000
_cell.length_c   1.000
_cell.angle_alpha   90.00
_cell.angle_beta   90.00
_cell.angle_gamma   90.00
#
_symmetry.space_group_name_H-M   'P 1'
#
loop_
_entity.id
_entity.type
_entity.pdbx_description
1 polymer ?
#
loop_
_entity_poly.entity_id
_entity_poly.type
_entity_poly.pdbx_seq_one_letter_code
_entity_poly.pdbx_strand_id
1 'polypeptide(L)'
;MHCAMFKVTAVFKLPVLIEVARNLGVKCHPKGTMLTLEGPRFSSRAESLMFHQWGADVLNMTTVPEVVLAREAGLCYASIAMATDYDCWKEHEETVFENG
;
A
#
# COMPACT_ATOMS: atom_id res chain seq x y z
N MET A 1 -20.04 -9.27 -15.36
CA MET A 1 -19.84 -7.87 -14.92
C MET A 1 -18.34 -7.69 -14.72
N HIS A 2 -17.63 -7.01 -15.62
CA HIS A 2 -16.20 -6.71 -15.42
C HIS A 2 -16.08 -5.29 -14.86
N CYS A 3 -15.62 -5.14 -13.61
CA CYS A 3 -15.38 -3.83 -13.00
C CYS A 3 -13.98 -3.35 -13.40
N ALA A 4 -13.88 -2.28 -14.19
CA ALA A 4 -12.58 -1.74 -14.60
C ALA A 4 -11.87 -1.07 -13.41
N MET A 5 -10.67 -1.54 -13.06
CA MET A 5 -9.90 -1.10 -11.87
C MET A 5 -8.92 0.05 -12.14
N PHE A 6 -9.06 0.79 -13.26
CA PHE A 6 -8.06 1.76 -13.73
C PHE A 6 -7.72 2.88 -12.73
N LYS A 7 -8.65 3.24 -11.84
CA LYS A 7 -8.44 4.13 -10.68
C LYS A 7 -9.37 3.68 -9.56
N VAL A 8 -8.86 2.92 -8.60
CA VAL A 8 -9.67 2.46 -7.45
C VAL A 8 -9.63 3.45 -6.29
N THR A 9 -8.70 4.39 -6.30
CA THR A 9 -8.79 5.56 -5.42
C THR A 9 -9.99 6.40 -5.84
N ALA A 10 -10.97 6.50 -4.95
CA ALA A 10 -12.06 7.45 -5.11
C ALA A 10 -11.46 8.86 -5.16
N VAL A 11 -11.36 9.42 -6.36
CA VAL A 11 -10.69 10.68 -6.70
C VAL A 11 -11.16 11.85 -5.81
N PHE A 12 -12.36 11.75 -5.24
CA PHE A 12 -12.96 12.78 -4.40
C PHE A 12 -12.45 12.84 -2.94
N LYS A 13 -11.95 11.75 -2.34
CA LYS A 13 -11.59 11.74 -0.90
C LYS A 13 -10.09 11.73 -0.60
N LEU A 14 -9.24 11.39 -1.57
CA LEU A 14 -7.80 11.51 -1.42
C LEU A 14 -7.33 12.94 -1.06
N PRO A 15 -7.94 14.03 -1.61
CA PRO A 15 -7.60 15.39 -1.21
C PRO A 15 -7.83 15.66 0.28
N VAL A 16 -8.91 15.11 0.85
CA VAL A 16 -9.28 15.32 2.26
C VAL A 16 -8.25 14.70 3.20
N LEU A 17 -7.81 13.46 2.93
CA LEU A 17 -6.78 12.81 3.75
C LEU A 17 -5.47 13.58 3.74
N ILE A 18 -5.05 14.05 2.56
CA ILE A 18 -3.81 14.83 2.40
C ILE A 18 -3.93 16.18 3.11
N GLU A 19 -5.07 16.86 3.00
CA GLU A 19 -5.32 18.14 3.67
C GLU A 19 -5.28 17.99 5.20
N VAL A 20 -5.95 16.97 5.74
CA VAL A 20 -5.92 16.67 7.18
C VAL A 20 -4.50 16.37 7.65
N ALA A 21 -3.75 15.54 6.92
CA ALA A 21 -2.35 15.25 7.26
C ALA A 21 -1.48 16.51 7.28
N ARG A 22 -1.65 17.41 6.30
CA ARG A 22 -0.95 18.71 6.27
C ARG A 22 -1.34 19.61 7.44
N ASN A 23 -2.63 19.70 7.78
CA ASN A 23 -3.12 20.53 8.89
C ASN A 23 -2.60 20.02 10.24
N LEU A 24 -2.39 18.71 10.37
CA LEU A 24 -1.78 18.09 11.55
C LEU A 24 -0.25 18.18 11.55
N GLY A 25 0.38 18.71 10.50
CA GLY A 25 1.84 18.78 10.38
C GLY A 25 2.51 17.42 10.18
N VAL A 26 1.77 16.39 9.78
CA VAL A 26 2.30 15.05 9.54
C VAL A 26 2.91 14.97 8.15
N LYS A 27 4.16 14.50 8.07
CA LYS A 27 4.81 14.24 6.77
C LYS A 27 4.17 13.01 6.13
N CYS A 28 3.66 13.15 4.91
CA CYS A 28 3.07 12.05 4.16
C CYS A 28 3.41 12.15 2.68
N HIS A 29 3.43 11.00 2.00
CA HIS A 29 3.51 10.95 0.54
C HIS A 29 2.10 11.01 -0.06
N PRO A 30 1.78 11.99 -0.94
CA PRO A 30 0.42 12.17 -1.47
C PRO A 30 0.02 11.13 -2.52
N LYS A 31 0.97 10.34 -3.00
CA LYS A 31 0.81 9.30 -4.02
C LYS A 31 1.77 8.15 -3.74
N GLY A 32 1.36 6.95 -4.10
CA GLY A 32 2.18 5.76 -4.09
C GLY A 32 1.43 4.59 -4.74
N THR A 33 2.18 3.66 -5.32
CA THR A 33 1.71 2.40 -5.88
C THR A 33 1.82 1.32 -4.81
N MET A 34 0.68 0.76 -4.41
CA MET A 34 0.64 -0.36 -3.46
C MET A 34 0.59 -1.68 -4.24
N LEU A 35 1.44 -2.63 -3.87
CA LEU A 35 1.38 -4.00 -4.37
C LEU A 35 0.98 -4.93 -3.22
N THR A 36 -0.09 -5.69 -3.41
CA THR A 36 -0.59 -6.66 -2.44
C THR A 36 -0.08 -8.06 -2.77
N LEU A 37 0.56 -8.68 -1.80
CA LEU A 37 1.07 -10.05 -1.84
C LEU A 37 0.18 -10.97 -1.01
N GLU A 38 0.14 -12.23 -1.41
CA GLU A 38 -0.42 -13.28 -0.56
C GLU A 38 0.56 -13.63 0.56
N GLY A 39 0.17 -13.35 1.80
CA GLY A 39 0.89 -13.70 3.03
C GLY A 39 0.80 -15.19 3.39
N PRO A 40 1.28 -15.63 4.57
CA PRO A 40 1.81 -14.84 5.69
C PRO A 40 3.33 -14.57 5.61
N ARG A 41 4.01 -15.09 4.59
CA ARG A 41 5.45 -14.90 4.42
C ARG A 41 5.76 -13.48 3.97
N PHE A 42 6.84 -12.90 4.48
CA PHE A 42 7.40 -11.70 3.89
C PHE A 42 8.00 -11.99 2.51
N SER A 43 8.16 -10.93 1.72
CA SER A 43 8.80 -11.04 0.41
C SER A 43 10.28 -11.41 0.58
N SER A 44 10.79 -12.23 -0.32
CA SER A 44 12.24 -12.44 -0.43
C SER A 44 12.89 -11.21 -1.07
N ARG A 45 14.21 -11.05 -0.87
CA ARG A 45 14.98 -9.97 -1.52
C ARG A 45 14.79 -9.95 -3.05
N ALA A 46 14.74 -11.11 -3.68
CA ALA A 46 14.53 -11.21 -5.13
C ALA A 46 13.15 -10.68 -5.54
N GLU A 47 12.12 -10.99 -4.76
CA GLU A 47 10.76 -10.48 -4.99
C GLU A 47 10.68 -8.98 -4.74
N SER A 48 11.25 -8.48 -3.63
CA SER A 48 11.34 -7.05 -3.32
C SER A 48 11.98 -6.26 -4.47
N LEU A 49 13.12 -6.73 -5.00
CA LEU A 49 13.80 -6.11 -6.14
C LEU A 49 12.93 -6.13 -7.41
N MET A 50 12.22 -7.22 -7.66
CA MET A 50 11.32 -7.34 -8.79
C MET A 50 10.15 -6.35 -8.67
N PHE A 51 9.51 -6.24 -7.50
CA PHE A 51 8.41 -5.31 -7.26
C PHE A 51 8.85 -3.85 -7.34
N HIS A 52 10.05 -3.55 -6.85
CA HIS A 52 10.64 -2.23 -7.01
C HIS A 52 10.85 -1.87 -8.49
N GLN A 53 11.34 -2.80 -9.30
CA GLN A 53 11.46 -2.60 -10.76
C GLN A 53 10.11 -2.44 -11.45
N TRP A 54 9.04 -3.03 -10.90
CA TRP A 54 7.68 -2.84 -11.40
C TRP A 54 7.05 -1.49 -10.98
N GLY A 55 7.76 -0.69 -10.17
CA GLY A 55 7.30 0.62 -9.71
C GLY A 55 6.37 0.57 -8.50
N ALA A 56 6.41 -0.50 -7.70
CA ALA A 56 5.75 -0.54 -6.41
C ALA A 56 6.48 0.36 -5.40
N ASP A 57 5.73 1.19 -4.69
CA ASP A 57 6.25 2.07 -3.63
C ASP A 57 6.10 1.42 -2.23
N VAL A 58 5.03 0.64 -2.03
CA VAL A 58 4.73 -0.03 -0.76
C VAL A 58 4.18 -1.43 -1.02
N LEU A 59 4.60 -2.40 -0.21
CA LEU A 59 4.08 -3.76 -0.22
C LEU A 59 3.14 -3.99 0.97
N ASN A 60 2.07 -4.76 0.78
CA ASN A 60 1.21 -5.20 1.87
C ASN A 60 0.53 -6.54 1.55
N MET A 61 -0.38 -6.99 2.43
CA MET A 61 -1.10 -8.26 2.27
C MET A 61 -2.64 -8.12 2.41
N THR A 62 -3.15 -6.89 2.51
CA THR A 62 -4.54 -6.61 2.98
C THR A 62 -5.25 -5.49 2.23
N THR A 63 -4.74 -5.01 1.10
CA THR A 63 -5.49 -4.02 0.29
C THR A 63 -6.39 -4.71 -0.73
N VAL A 64 -5.97 -5.87 -1.22
CA VAL A 64 -6.78 -6.76 -2.04
C VAL A 64 -7.14 -7.95 -1.15
N PRO A 65 -8.43 -8.34 -1.04
CA PRO A 65 -9.56 -7.98 -1.91
C PRO A 65 -10.40 -6.76 -1.51
N GLU A 66 -10.13 -6.10 -0.38
CA GLU A 66 -10.95 -5.06 0.24
C GLU A 66 -11.27 -3.91 -0.73
N VAL A 67 -10.27 -3.46 -1.49
CA VAL A 67 -10.40 -2.36 -2.45
C VAL A 67 -11.31 -2.72 -3.63
N VAL A 68 -11.32 -4.01 -4.01
CA VAL A 68 -12.17 -4.55 -5.08
C VAL A 68 -13.61 -4.60 -4.57
N LEU A 69 -13.81 -5.18 -3.39
CA LEU A 69 -15.12 -5.34 -2.77
C LEU A 69 -15.78 -3.99 -2.47
N ALA A 70 -15.02 -3.01 -1.97
CA ALA A 70 -15.52 -1.67 -1.75
C ALA A 70 -15.99 -1.01 -3.06
N ARG A 71 -15.26 -1.21 -4.17
CA ARG A 71 -15.66 -0.71 -5.48
C ARG A 71 -16.92 -1.40 -5.99
N GLU A 72 -17.00 -2.73 -5.86
CA GLU A 72 -18.18 -3.51 -6.27
C GLU A 72 -19.44 -3.13 -5.46
N ALA A 73 -19.27 -2.81 -4.18
CA ALA A 73 -20.33 -2.30 -3.31
C ALA A 73 -20.67 -0.81 -3.55
N GLY A 74 -19.98 -0.12 -4.46
CA GLY A 74 -20.19 1.31 -4.72
C GLY A 74 -19.73 2.23 -3.57
N LEU A 75 -18.86 1.74 -2.69
CA LEU A 75 -18.34 2.47 -1.54
C LEU A 75 -17.11 3.30 -1.94
N CYS A 76 -16.97 4.48 -1.32
CA CYS A 76 -15.75 5.27 -1.44
C CYS A 76 -14.65 4.65 -0.56
N TYR A 77 -13.55 4.22 -1.17
CA TYR A 77 -12.39 3.66 -0.48
C TYR A 77 -11.15 4.53 -0.66
N ALA A 78 -10.38 4.68 0.42
CA ALA A 78 -9.06 5.29 0.43
C ALA A 78 -8.19 4.54 1.45
N SER A 79 -6.94 4.26 1.08
CA SER A 79 -5.98 3.56 1.94
C SER A 79 -4.88 4.51 2.39
N ILE A 80 -4.46 4.37 3.66
CA ILE A 80 -3.28 5.01 4.21
C ILE A 80 -2.29 3.89 4.51
N ALA A 81 -1.15 3.90 3.82
CA ALA A 81 -0.07 2.98 4.07
C ALA A 81 0.92 3.60 5.06
N MET A 82 1.32 2.85 6.07
CA MET A 82 2.43 3.21 6.95
C MET A 82 3.60 2.30 6.61
N ALA A 83 4.72 2.88 6.19
CA ALA A 83 5.95 2.12 5.99
C ALA A 83 6.53 1.76 7.37
N THR A 84 6.50 0.47 7.70
CA THR A 84 7.03 -0.08 8.96
C THR A 84 8.49 -0.49 8.83
N ASP A 85 8.89 -0.89 7.63
CA ASP A 85 10.22 -1.37 7.27
C ASP A 85 10.48 -1.09 5.78
N TYR A 86 11.75 -1.12 5.37
CA TYR A 86 12.15 -0.92 3.97
C TYR A 86 12.10 -2.21 3.14
N ASP A 87 11.42 -3.25 3.63
CA ASP A 87 11.44 -4.61 3.10
C ASP A 87 12.90 -5.11 2.92
N CYS A 88 13.10 -6.21 2.20
CA CYS A 88 14.42 -6.84 2.06
C CYS A 88 15.35 -6.14 1.04
N TRP A 89 15.03 -4.94 0.56
CA TRP A 89 15.78 -4.26 -0.50
C TRP A 89 17.02 -3.51 0.00
N LYS A 90 16.97 -2.93 1.20
CA LYS A 90 18.13 -2.27 1.82
C LYS A 90 19.03 -3.29 2.53
N GLU A 91 20.34 -3.24 2.24
CA GLU A 91 21.35 -4.11 2.87
C GLU A 91 21.69 -3.76 4.33
N HIS A 92 20.87 -2.97 5.03
CA HIS A 92 21.10 -2.66 6.44
C HIS A 92 19.79 -2.29 7.14
N GLU A 93 19.04 -3.31 7.58
CA GLU A 93 18.23 -3.25 8.80
C GLU A 93 17.83 -4.68 9.19
N GLU A 94 17.93 -4.97 10.48
CA GLU A 94 17.62 -6.28 11.04
C GLU A 94 16.17 -6.65 10.78
N THR A 95 15.93 -7.86 10.28
CA THR A 95 14.61 -8.47 10.19
C THR A 95 13.95 -8.46 11.57
N VAL A 96 12.88 -7.69 11.72
CA VAL A 96 12.05 -7.67 12.93
C VAL A 96 11.22 -8.96 12.95
N PHE A 97 11.79 -10.02 13.51
CA PHE A 97 11.01 -11.18 13.92
C PHE A 97 10.39 -10.83 15.29
N GLU A 98 9.06 -10.68 15.34
CA GLU A 98 8.34 -10.83 16.61
C GLU A 98 8.61 -12.25 17.11
N ASN A 99 9.48 -12.37 18.10
CA ASN A 99 9.67 -13.60 18.85
C ASN A 99 8.36 -13.90 19.58
N GLY A 100 7.89 -15.15 19.45
CA GLY A 100 6.65 -15.64 20.05
C GLY A 100 6.62 -15.69 21.56
#